data_AF-A0A1F4PN28-F1
#
_entry.id   AF-A0A1F4PN28-F1
#
_cell.length_a   1.000
_cell.length_b   1.000
_cell.length_c   1.000
_cell.angle_alpha   90.00
_cell.angle_beta   90.00
_cell.angle_gamma   90.00
#
_symmetry.space_group_name_H-M   'P 1'
#
loop_
_entity.id
_entity.type
_entity.pdbx_description
1 polymer ?
#
loop_
_entity_poly.entity_id
_entity_poly.type
_entity_poly.pdbx_seq_one_letter_code
_entity_poly.pdbx_strand_id
1 'polypeptide(L)'
;MLTLDKAQQMVDEATKAADVSLPDGTTYTLSELANYLKTSENRVRHWEGSYSQFLSKHRNQYNHRVFTDTDVRILERVKFLQDSGLYTKQGIVARLKSKVKDSGGVDDKEYKQKLLVALNTLATEIRSLRREVREDLQGNIKNEIGHLSMLLFPPEKPKKWWQIWGK
;
A
#
# COMPACT_ATOMS: atom_id res chain seq x y z
N MET A 1 5.63 -27.65 -21.62
CA MET A 1 5.87 -27.69 -20.16
C MET A 1 7.19 -26.99 -19.88
N LEU A 2 7.25 -26.07 -18.91
CA LEU A 2 8.54 -25.59 -18.43
C LEU A 2 9.22 -26.76 -17.71
N THR A 3 10.36 -27.20 -18.22
CA THR A 3 11.21 -28.18 -17.54
C THR A 3 11.86 -27.52 -16.33
N LEU A 4 12.06 -28.30 -15.27
CA LEU A 4 12.64 -27.84 -14.00
C LEU A 4 14.00 -27.14 -14.24
N ASP A 5 14.80 -27.66 -15.16
CA ASP A 5 16.09 -27.08 -15.56
C ASP A 5 15.96 -25.70 -16.19
N LYS A 6 14.90 -25.46 -16.97
CA LYS A 6 14.66 -24.16 -17.61
C LYS A 6 14.17 -23.12 -16.60
N ALA A 7 13.41 -23.54 -15.60
CA ALA A 7 13.05 -22.67 -14.49
C ALA A 7 14.28 -22.31 -13.64
N GLN A 8 15.18 -23.29 -13.39
CA GLN A 8 16.44 -23.07 -12.70
C GLN A 8 17.34 -22.07 -13.45
N GLN A 9 17.51 -22.25 -14.76
CA GLN A 9 18.28 -21.33 -15.61
C GLN A 9 17.72 -19.91 -15.62
N MET A 10 16.39 -19.74 -15.65
CA MET A 10 15.77 -18.41 -15.59
C MET A 10 15.96 -17.72 -14.23
N VAL A 11 16.00 -18.50 -13.14
CA VAL A 11 16.33 -17.98 -11.80
C VAL A 11 17.82 -17.63 -11.70
N ASP A 12 18.69 -18.46 -12.28
CA ASP A 12 20.14 -18.23 -12.29
C ASP A 12 20.54 -17.04 -13.17
N GLU A 13 19.86 -16.80 -14.30
CA GLU A 13 20.04 -15.59 -15.11
C GLU A 13 19.50 -14.35 -14.41
N ALA A 14 18.37 -14.46 -13.70
CA ALA A 14 17.81 -13.35 -12.93
C ALA A 14 18.69 -12.98 -11.73
N THR A 15 19.35 -13.96 -11.09
CA THR A 15 20.32 -13.71 -10.01
C THR A 15 21.64 -13.18 -10.54
N LYS A 16 22.15 -13.66 -11.70
CA LYS A 16 23.32 -13.08 -12.37
C LYS A 16 23.11 -11.64 -12.83
N ALA A 17 21.91 -11.29 -13.29
CA ALA A 17 21.55 -9.91 -13.63
C ALA A 17 21.35 -9.01 -12.39
N ALA A 18 21.22 -9.60 -11.20
CA ALA A 18 21.15 -8.90 -9.92
C ALA A 18 22.52 -8.81 -9.21
N ASP A 19 23.50 -9.61 -9.63
CA ASP A 19 24.86 -9.64 -9.06
C ASP A 19 25.81 -8.63 -9.74
N VAL A 20 25.35 -7.39 -9.87
CA VAL A 20 26.28 -6.25 -10.01
C VAL A 20 26.72 -5.91 -8.60
N SER A 21 27.64 -6.70 -8.05
CA SER A 21 28.23 -6.43 -6.74
C SER A 21 29.03 -5.12 -6.82
N LEU A 22 28.69 -4.21 -5.91
CA LEU A 22 29.25 -2.86 -5.84
C LEU A 22 30.66 -2.93 -5.23
N PRO A 23 31.67 -2.23 -5.79
CA PRO A 23 32.97 -2.10 -5.14
C PRO A 23 32.83 -1.21 -3.90
N ASP A 24 33.17 -1.76 -2.73
CA ASP A 24 33.17 -1.02 -1.46
C ASP A 24 34.02 0.26 -1.57
N GLY A 25 33.39 1.42 -1.29
CA GLY A 25 34.06 2.74 -1.30
C GLY A 25 33.81 3.62 -2.54
N THR A 26 32.99 3.18 -3.49
CA THR A 26 32.61 3.99 -4.65
C THR A 26 31.49 4.99 -4.33
N THR A 27 31.62 6.22 -4.84
CA THR A 27 30.59 7.27 -4.78
C THR A 27 29.83 7.33 -6.09
N TYR A 28 28.51 7.37 -6.03
CA TYR A 28 27.62 7.34 -7.19
C TYR A 28 27.11 8.73 -7.53
N THR A 29 27.05 9.04 -8.82
CA THR A 29 26.29 10.18 -9.32
C THR A 29 24.79 9.89 -9.29
N LEU A 30 23.98 10.94 -9.40
CA LEU A 30 22.52 10.79 -9.43
C LEU A 30 22.04 9.89 -10.58
N SER A 31 22.62 10.05 -11.76
CA SER A 31 22.24 9.27 -12.95
C SER A 31 22.60 7.80 -12.81
N GLU A 32 23.80 7.50 -12.28
CA GLU A 32 24.21 6.12 -11.98
C GLU A 32 23.29 5.47 -10.94
N LEU A 33 22.96 6.20 -9.87
CA LEU A 33 22.06 5.73 -8.84
C LEU A 33 20.65 5.47 -9.37
N ALA A 34 20.13 6.36 -10.22
CA ALA A 34 18.82 6.20 -10.84
C ALA A 34 18.78 4.95 -11.74
N ASN A 35 19.84 4.73 -12.54
CA ASN A 35 20.00 3.55 -13.38
C ASN A 35 20.09 2.27 -12.55
N TYR A 36 20.91 2.27 -11.50
CA TYR A 36 21.06 1.15 -10.58
C TYR A 36 19.74 0.78 -9.91
N LEU A 37 19.03 1.77 -9.35
CA LEU A 37 17.73 1.56 -8.73
C LEU A 37 16.61 1.30 -9.76
N LYS A 38 16.87 1.39 -11.06
CA LYS A 38 15.85 1.30 -12.13
C LYS A 38 14.68 2.25 -11.88
N THR A 39 14.98 3.52 -11.54
CA THR A 39 13.97 4.57 -11.31
C THR A 39 14.33 5.84 -12.07
N SER A 40 13.40 6.79 -12.16
CA SER A 40 13.70 8.10 -12.77
C SER A 40 14.53 8.98 -11.83
N GLU A 41 15.43 9.79 -12.39
CA GLU A 41 16.23 10.74 -11.60
C GLU A 41 15.35 11.68 -10.76
N ASN A 42 14.20 12.11 -11.28
CA ASN A 42 13.25 12.96 -10.55
C ASN A 42 12.72 12.27 -9.28
N ARG A 43 12.49 10.96 -9.33
CA ARG A 43 12.07 10.18 -8.16
C ARG A 43 13.17 10.14 -7.10
N VAL A 44 14.43 9.96 -7.53
CA VAL A 44 15.59 10.00 -6.63
C VAL A 44 15.78 11.40 -6.02
N ARG A 45 15.66 12.48 -6.80
CA ARG A 45 15.68 13.87 -6.29
C ARG A 45 14.56 14.13 -5.27
N HIS A 46 13.37 13.60 -5.53
CA HIS A 46 12.25 13.72 -4.60
C HIS A 46 12.53 12.97 -3.28
N TRP A 47 13.14 11.79 -3.36
CA TRP A 47 13.59 11.05 -2.18
C TRP A 47 14.70 11.77 -1.43
N GLU A 48 15.64 12.38 -2.14
CA GLU A 48 16.70 13.18 -1.52
C GLU A 48 16.11 14.30 -0.66
N GLY A 49 15.16 15.08 -1.21
CA GLY A 49 14.47 16.12 -0.44
C GLY A 49 13.65 15.55 0.73
N SER A 50 12.95 14.43 0.51
CA SER A 50 12.04 13.83 1.49
C SER A 50 12.74 13.10 2.64
N TYR A 51 13.92 12.56 2.40
CA TYR A 51 14.65 11.68 3.32
C TYR A 51 16.08 12.20 3.60
N SER A 52 16.34 13.48 3.34
CA SER A 52 17.64 14.15 3.52
C SER A 52 18.27 13.94 4.90
N GLN A 53 17.46 13.71 5.94
CA GLN A 53 17.93 13.44 7.30
C GLN A 53 18.69 12.10 7.45
N PHE A 54 18.52 11.16 6.50
CA PHE A 54 19.16 9.84 6.52
C PHE A 54 20.30 9.72 5.51
N LEU A 55 20.39 10.65 4.56
CA LEU A 55 21.39 10.62 3.50
C LEU A 55 22.62 11.44 3.94
N SER A 56 23.80 10.93 3.60
CA SER A 56 25.06 11.68 3.75
C SER A 56 24.97 12.98 2.95
N LYS A 57 25.65 14.07 3.32
CA LYS A 57 25.72 15.32 2.52
C LYS A 57 27.00 15.41 1.68
N HIS A 58 27.55 14.28 1.24
CA HIS A 58 28.79 14.23 0.51
C HIS A 58 28.71 14.96 -0.86
N ARG A 59 29.76 15.71 -1.16
CA ARG A 59 29.98 16.40 -2.44
C ARG A 59 31.38 16.07 -2.95
N ASN A 60 31.52 15.97 -4.27
CA ASN A 60 32.82 15.74 -4.89
C ASN A 60 33.65 17.03 -4.99
N GLN A 61 34.87 16.92 -5.53
CA GLN A 61 35.79 18.05 -5.74
C GLN A 61 35.24 19.15 -6.65
N TYR A 62 34.25 18.82 -7.50
CA TYR A 62 33.55 19.74 -8.41
C TYR A 62 32.26 20.29 -7.81
N ASN A 63 32.04 20.12 -6.49
CA ASN A 63 30.86 20.56 -5.76
C ASN A 63 29.53 19.90 -6.22
N HIS A 64 29.61 18.78 -6.96
CA HIS A 64 28.46 17.99 -7.33
C HIS A 64 28.08 17.01 -6.23
N ARG A 65 26.78 16.78 -6.10
CA ARG A 65 26.21 15.83 -5.16
C ARG A 65 26.59 14.41 -5.57
N VAL A 66 27.12 13.64 -4.62
CA VAL A 66 27.40 12.21 -4.80
C VAL A 66 26.82 11.41 -3.65
N PHE A 67 26.43 10.18 -3.94
CA PHE A 67 25.81 9.25 -3.00
C PHE A 67 26.83 8.18 -2.60
N THR A 68 26.92 7.89 -1.31
CA THR A 68 27.76 6.80 -0.81
C THR A 68 27.00 5.48 -0.88
N ASP A 69 27.69 4.34 -0.75
CA ASP A 69 27.03 3.03 -0.68
C ASP A 69 25.96 2.96 0.43
N THR A 70 26.19 3.63 1.56
CA THR A 70 25.18 3.74 2.63
C THR A 70 23.91 4.44 2.15
N ASP A 71 24.05 5.50 1.35
CA ASP A 71 22.93 6.24 0.78
C ASP A 71 22.15 5.35 -0.20
N VAL A 72 22.86 4.55 -1.00
CA VAL A 72 22.25 3.58 -1.94
C VAL A 72 21.38 2.59 -1.18
N ARG A 73 21.91 1.94 -0.13
CA ARG A 73 21.16 0.96 0.69
C ARG A 73 19.92 1.58 1.35
N ILE A 74 20.00 2.83 1.79
CA ILE A 74 18.85 3.55 2.36
C ILE A 74 17.80 3.80 1.29
N LEU A 75 18.21 4.24 0.09
CA LEU A 75 17.30 4.53 -1.02
C LEU A 75 16.68 3.26 -1.63
N GLU A 76 17.40 2.14 -1.68
CA GLU A 76 16.84 0.82 -1.99
C GLU A 76 15.70 0.46 -1.02
N ARG A 77 15.91 0.70 0.27
CA ARG A 77 14.89 0.41 1.27
C ARG A 77 13.68 1.34 1.15
N VAL A 78 13.92 2.63 0.90
CA VAL A 78 12.85 3.60 0.60
C VAL A 78 12.04 3.12 -0.60
N LYS A 79 12.71 2.72 -1.68
CA LYS A 79 12.07 2.17 -2.88
C LYS A 79 11.18 0.98 -2.52
N PHE A 80 11.72 -0.02 -1.83
CA PHE A 80 10.97 -1.20 -1.43
C PHE A 80 9.72 -0.87 -0.60
N LEU A 81 9.86 0.01 0.40
CA LEU A 81 8.75 0.39 1.26
C LEU A 81 7.68 1.20 0.49
N GLN A 82 8.09 2.08 -0.40
CA GLN A 82 7.17 2.90 -1.19
C GLN A 82 6.46 2.08 -2.27
N ASP A 83 7.18 1.21 -2.99
CA ASP A 83 6.61 0.35 -4.02
C ASP A 83 5.67 -0.72 -3.42
N SER A 84 5.81 -1.05 -2.13
CA SER A 84 4.85 -1.93 -1.43
C SER A 84 3.46 -1.33 -1.26
N GLY A 85 3.31 0.01 -1.32
CA GLY A 85 2.03 0.71 -1.14
C GLY A 85 1.45 0.68 0.29
N LEU A 86 2.11 0.01 1.23
CA LEU A 86 1.62 -0.17 2.61
C LEU A 86 2.03 0.96 3.57
N TYR A 87 3.02 1.77 3.18
CA TYR A 87 3.62 2.76 4.07
C TYR A 87 3.36 4.17 3.58
N THR A 88 2.93 5.03 4.50
CA THR A 88 2.93 6.48 4.30
C THR A 88 4.36 7.02 4.41
N LYS A 89 4.60 8.23 3.90
CA LYS A 89 5.91 8.90 4.01
C LYS A 89 6.43 8.94 5.46
N GLN A 90 5.56 9.21 6.43
CA GLN A 90 5.92 9.20 7.86
C GLN A 90 6.25 7.79 8.37
N GLY A 91 5.50 6.77 7.93
CA GLY A 91 5.77 5.37 8.25
C GLY A 91 7.13 4.89 7.74
N ILE A 92 7.53 5.33 6.54
CA ILE A 92 8.86 5.04 5.98
C ILE A 92 9.96 5.64 6.85
N VAL A 93 9.81 6.92 7.26
CA VAL A 93 10.75 7.60 8.17
C VAL A 93 10.89 6.86 9.49
N ALA A 94 9.78 6.43 10.10
CA ALA A 94 9.80 5.67 11.35
C ALA A 94 10.55 4.33 11.20
N ARG A 95 10.35 3.63 10.09
CA ARG A 95 11.05 2.37 9.77
C ARG A 95 12.54 2.55 9.53
N LEU A 96 12.94 3.64 8.88
CA LEU A 96 14.36 3.95 8.68
C LEU A 96 15.04 4.27 10.02
N LYS A 97 14.35 4.98 10.94
CA LYS A 97 14.87 5.25 12.30
C LYS A 97 14.99 3.99 13.16
N SER A 98 14.03 3.08 13.09
CA SER A 98 14.04 1.87 13.94
C SER A 98 15.23 0.95 13.62
N LYS A 99 15.60 0.83 12.34
CA LYS A 99 16.72 -0.05 11.93
C LYS A 99 18.10 0.47 12.36
N VAL A 100 18.26 1.77 12.62
CA VAL A 100 19.51 2.30 13.21
C VAL A 100 19.70 1.76 14.63
N LYS A 101 18.61 1.41 15.32
CA LYS A 101 18.65 0.76 16.65
C LYS A 101 18.82 -0.75 16.58
N ASP A 102 18.21 -1.41 15.59
CA ASP A 102 18.11 -2.87 15.54
C ASP A 102 18.92 -3.49 14.39
N SER A 103 20.22 -3.71 14.62
CA SER A 103 21.03 -4.67 13.90
C SER A 103 20.66 -6.11 14.31
N GLY A 104 19.45 -6.58 13.97
CA GLY A 104 18.96 -7.91 14.36
C GLY A 104 17.81 -8.41 13.47
N GLY A 105 18.15 -9.14 12.40
CA GLY A 105 17.23 -9.58 11.33
C GLY A 105 16.21 -10.67 11.68
N VAL A 106 15.82 -10.84 12.95
CA VAL A 106 14.92 -11.93 13.40
C VAL A 106 13.45 -11.49 13.48
N ASP A 107 13.17 -10.18 13.64
CA ASP A 107 11.81 -9.65 13.91
C ASP A 107 10.97 -9.34 12.64
N ASP A 108 11.56 -9.41 11.44
CA ASP A 108 10.87 -9.00 10.20
C ASP A 108 9.79 -10.00 9.76
N LYS A 109 9.89 -11.28 10.16
CA LYS A 109 8.92 -12.33 9.79
C LYS A 109 7.70 -12.35 10.72
N GLU A 110 7.93 -12.23 12.02
CA GLU A 110 6.86 -12.18 13.01
C GLU A 110 6.04 -10.89 12.88
N TYR A 111 6.72 -9.75 12.68
CA TYR A 111 6.03 -8.49 12.38
C TYR A 111 5.17 -8.58 11.12
N LYS A 112 5.69 -9.19 10.03
CA LYS A 112 4.90 -9.39 8.80
C LYS A 112 3.67 -10.25 9.05
N GLN A 113 3.78 -11.30 9.87
CA GLN A 113 2.62 -12.12 10.24
C GLN A 113 1.59 -11.32 11.04
N LYS A 114 2.02 -10.56 12.06
CA LYS A 114 1.13 -9.68 12.84
C LYS A 114 0.44 -8.64 11.94
N LEU A 115 1.18 -8.06 10.99
CA LEU A 115 0.65 -7.10 10.03
C LEU A 115 -0.39 -7.74 9.09
N LEU A 116 -0.14 -8.95 8.61
CA LEU A 116 -1.09 -9.69 7.76
C LEU A 116 -2.38 -10.02 8.51
N VAL A 117 -2.28 -10.42 9.78
CA VAL A 117 -3.46 -10.66 10.62
C VAL A 117 -4.26 -9.37 10.79
N ALA A 118 -3.59 -8.26 11.14
CA ALA A 118 -4.22 -6.95 11.29
C ALA A 118 -4.90 -6.46 10.00
N LEU A 119 -4.28 -6.69 8.84
CA LEU A 119 -4.86 -6.34 7.54
C LEU A 119 -6.11 -7.16 7.22
N ASN A 120 -6.08 -8.47 7.51
CA ASN A 120 -7.23 -9.33 7.29
C ASN A 120 -8.40 -8.97 8.22
N THR A 121 -8.13 -8.65 9.48
CA THR A 121 -9.18 -8.18 10.41
C THR A 121 -9.79 -6.87 9.95
N LEU A 122 -8.97 -5.90 9.53
CA LEU A 122 -9.45 -4.62 9.01
C LEU A 122 -10.28 -4.82 7.73
N ALA A 123 -9.87 -5.72 6.84
CA ALA A 123 -10.64 -6.07 5.66
C ALA A 123 -12.01 -6.69 6.01
N THR A 124 -12.10 -7.51 7.06
CA THR A 124 -13.38 -8.05 7.53
C THR A 124 -14.27 -6.97 8.15
N GLU A 125 -13.70 -6.04 8.91
CA GLU A 125 -14.43 -4.90 9.49
C GLU A 125 -15.03 -3.99 8.40
N ILE A 126 -14.24 -3.64 7.37
CA ILE A 126 -14.73 -2.85 6.24
C ILE A 126 -15.89 -3.54 5.52
N ARG A 127 -15.81 -4.87 5.33
CA ARG A 127 -16.91 -5.62 4.70
C ARG A 127 -18.16 -5.62 5.58
N SER A 128 -18.00 -5.74 6.90
CA SER A 128 -19.11 -5.68 7.86
C SER A 128 -19.78 -4.32 7.83
N LEU A 129 -19.01 -3.23 7.98
CA LEU A 129 -19.52 -1.85 7.92
C LEU A 129 -20.24 -1.57 6.59
N ARG A 130 -19.69 -2.04 5.47
CA ARG A 130 -20.33 -1.88 4.16
C ARG A 130 -21.67 -2.63 4.06
N ARG A 131 -21.81 -3.76 4.75
CA ARG A 131 -23.07 -4.51 4.79
C ARG A 131 -24.10 -3.81 5.66
N GLU A 132 -23.70 -3.35 6.83
CA GLU A 132 -24.55 -2.59 7.76
C GLU A 132 -25.12 -1.33 7.10
N VAL A 133 -24.26 -0.49 6.51
CA VAL A 133 -24.70 0.71 5.78
C VAL A 133 -25.66 0.37 4.63
N ARG A 134 -25.47 -0.75 3.93
CA ARG A 134 -26.38 -1.18 2.87
C ARG A 134 -27.74 -1.60 3.42
N GLU A 135 -27.76 -2.36 4.50
CA GLU A 135 -28.99 -2.85 5.13
C GLU A 135 -29.79 -1.68 5.72
N ASP A 136 -29.13 -0.72 6.38
CA ASP A 136 -29.75 0.51 6.89
C ASP A 136 -30.37 1.34 5.76
N LEU A 137 -29.62 1.56 4.68
CA LEU A 137 -30.12 2.32 3.54
C LEU A 137 -31.31 1.64 2.87
N GLN A 138 -31.25 0.30 2.72
CA GLN A 138 -32.38 -0.47 2.18
C GLN A 138 -33.60 -0.43 3.12
N GLY A 139 -33.40 -0.48 4.43
CA GLY A 139 -34.46 -0.36 5.43
C GLY A 139 -35.16 1.00 5.34
N ASN A 140 -34.38 2.08 5.32
CA ASN A 140 -34.91 3.44 5.21
C ASN A 140 -35.70 3.64 3.91
N ILE A 141 -35.15 3.23 2.77
CA ILE A 141 -35.84 3.33 1.47
C ILE A 141 -37.15 2.53 1.48
N LYS A 142 -37.16 1.30 2.04
CA LYS A 142 -38.39 0.49 2.13
C LYS A 142 -39.46 1.17 2.98
N ASN A 143 -39.07 1.75 4.11
CA ASN A 143 -39.99 2.46 5.00
C ASN A 143 -40.57 3.71 4.33
N GLU A 144 -39.72 4.50 3.65
CA GLU A 144 -40.15 5.66 2.89
C GLU A 144 -41.10 5.29 1.74
N ILE A 145 -40.78 4.25 0.96
CA ILE A 145 -41.67 3.74 -0.08
C ILE A 145 -43.00 3.28 0.51
N GLY A 146 -43.00 2.57 1.64
CA GLY A 146 -44.22 2.14 2.31
C GLY A 146 -45.10 3.32 2.74
N HIS A 147 -44.48 4.35 3.33
CA HIS A 147 -45.18 5.57 3.73
C HIS A 147 -45.73 6.34 2.52
N LEU A 148 -44.93 6.54 1.47
CA LEU A 148 -45.36 7.18 0.24
C LEU A 148 -46.47 6.38 -0.46
N SER A 149 -46.40 5.05 -0.43
CA SER A 149 -47.45 4.18 -0.95
C SER A 149 -48.76 4.36 -0.20
N MET A 150 -48.73 4.51 1.13
CA MET A 150 -49.94 4.78 1.91
C MET A 150 -50.56 6.16 1.59
N LEU A 151 -49.73 7.17 1.30
CA LEU A 151 -50.18 8.51 0.92
C LEU A 151 -50.78 8.56 -0.49
N LEU A 152 -50.13 7.91 -1.46
CA LEU A 152 -50.53 7.94 -2.86
C LEU A 152 -51.65 6.94 -3.17
N PHE A 153 -51.65 5.79 -2.51
CA PHE A 153 -52.60 4.70 -2.71
C PHE A 153 -53.19 4.26 -1.34
N PRO A 154 -54.00 5.11 -0.70
CA PRO A 154 -54.62 4.76 0.56
C PRO A 154 -55.49 3.50 0.39
N PRO A 155 -55.42 2.52 1.31
CA PRO A 155 -56.20 1.30 1.18
C PRO A 155 -57.69 1.62 1.18
N GLU A 156 -58.45 0.94 0.31
CA GLU A 156 -59.90 1.09 0.27
C GLU A 156 -60.50 0.76 1.64
N LYS A 157 -61.36 1.64 2.15
CA LYS A 157 -62.06 1.39 3.41
C LYS A 157 -62.88 0.10 3.24
N PRO A 158 -62.82 -0.86 4.19
CA PRO A 158 -63.63 -2.06 4.09
C PRO A 158 -65.10 -1.66 4.00
N LYS A 159 -65.81 -2.21 3.00
CA LYS A 159 -67.25 -1.95 2.82
C LYS A 159 -67.95 -2.32 4.12
N LYS A 160 -68.70 -1.38 4.68
CA LYS A 160 -69.48 -1.66 5.89
C LYS A 160 -70.57 -2.66 5.50
N TRP A 161 -70.83 -3.64 6.35
CA TRP A 161 -71.74 -4.74 6.04
C TRP A 161 -73.13 -4.28 5.58
N TRP A 162 -73.64 -3.15 6.11
CA TRP A 162 -74.91 -2.54 5.72
C TRP A 162 -74.97 -2.03 4.27
N GLN A 163 -73.82 -1.78 3.62
CA GLN A 163 -73.75 -1.33 2.22
C GLN A 163 -73.90 -2.49 1.21
N ILE A 164 -73.82 -3.74 1.69
CA ILE A 164 -73.90 -4.95 0.85
C ILE A 164 -75.37 -5.36 0.63
N TRP A 165 -76.29 -4.95 1.50
CA TRP A 165 -77.70 -5.36 1.48
C TRP A 165 -78.65 -4.32 0.86
N GLY A 166 -78.12 -3.24 0.28
CA GLY A 166 -78.92 -2.11 -0.22
C GLY A 166 -78.99 -1.96 -1.75
N LYS A 167 -78.74 -3.03 -2.52
CA LYS A 167 -78.91 -3.03 -3.98
C LYS A 167 -79.91 -4.09 -4.43
#